data_AF-A0A2V1E0E2-F1
#
_entry.id   AF-A0A2V1E0E2-F1
#
_cell.length_a   1.000
_cell.length_b   1.000
_cell.length_c   1.000
_cell.angle_alpha   90.00
_cell.angle_beta   90.00
_cell.angle_gamma   90.00
#
_symmetry.space_group_name_H-M   'P 1'
#
loop_
_entity.id
_entity.type
_entity.pdbx_description
1 polymer ?
#
loop_
_entity_poly.entity_id
_entity_poly.type
_entity_poly.pdbx_seq_one_letter_code
_entity_poly.pdbx_strand_id
1 'polypeptide(L)'
;MAKPVVTETGVQAEEKKGEAPGAWLCNEGPYRDYIEKLSGSNPSLLKQDPNNIEKPLSDTNALVVLLESSSTGPPAFQKKEFRDAPELSKHFRTNDDSHNFHRIYIMEGLAKEYISIIGGHFFMDPTFFQRQERTCVWSNEFTPVSDALPHPSSLDPRKSFHLQYCELRQFSKAIENRYYFCERTRRHVGMTPPRHKEDSTTGILRRKISWWSRETKNGGWDVVILCDPRLDKLSPQPREYIPSESRYSTIKPSDALVNEPFQDGYVDFIPLRSPDQVANKPGHPHDSMRHDLIHYFQNHSDLIQQDEWKTPGTSSVFVRKIVAAHYLQLIDYIKAMLPSLELRLTTAWVEEQEQWKSLQTISRRCGNYRDDIEDTLLSLGYPLETPQSRGYTHWTDSQKDFQYIYFRLKILKERADTLMQSMTGLASIAGNRQNLEEAKRVKRLNLLALLFIPLAYTSSLFSMQDNYAPGKDQFWLYWVSALSVVGITLIVTWVLGSALDEAAQWRIPFMRFFRIIFGHWVEEQFGGVRRKGTNMFK
;
A
#
# COMPACT_ATOMS: atom_id res chain seq x y z
N MET A 1 23.18 5.93 -37.11
CA MET A 1 23.97 4.72 -37.45
C MET A 1 24.76 4.30 -36.22
N ALA A 2 24.28 3.29 -35.51
CA ALA A 2 25.01 2.55 -34.50
C ALA A 2 24.49 1.11 -34.53
N LYS A 3 25.40 0.16 -34.75
CA LYS A 3 25.10 -1.28 -34.91
C LYS A 3 24.74 -1.91 -33.56
N PRO A 4 23.87 -2.93 -33.52
CA PRO A 4 23.67 -3.75 -32.33
C PRO A 4 24.79 -4.79 -32.22
N VAL A 5 25.34 -4.94 -31.01
CA VAL A 5 26.25 -6.03 -30.64
C VAL A 5 25.38 -7.22 -30.24
N VAL A 6 25.41 -8.27 -31.07
CA VAL A 6 24.85 -9.58 -30.75
C VAL A 6 25.84 -10.29 -29.85
N THR A 7 25.41 -10.64 -28.63
CA THR A 7 26.11 -11.61 -27.79
C THR A 7 25.25 -12.87 -27.75
N GLU A 8 25.66 -13.86 -28.54
CA GLU A 8 25.21 -15.24 -28.43
C GLU A 8 25.82 -15.85 -27.17
N THR A 9 25.00 -16.09 -26.16
CA THR A 9 25.29 -17.12 -25.15
C THR A 9 24.12 -18.09 -25.14
N GLY A 10 24.29 -19.18 -25.89
CA GLY A 10 23.42 -20.34 -25.85
C GLY A 10 23.45 -20.94 -24.45
N VAL A 11 22.40 -20.68 -23.68
CA VAL A 11 22.02 -21.51 -22.55
C VAL A 11 20.96 -22.46 -23.09
N GLN A 12 21.30 -23.73 -23.19
CA GLN A 12 20.35 -24.81 -23.44
C GLN A 12 19.24 -24.69 -22.40
N ALA A 13 18.05 -24.28 -22.87
CA ALA A 13 16.83 -24.41 -22.09
C ALA A 13 16.56 -25.91 -21.94
N GLU A 14 16.97 -26.48 -20.82
CA GLU A 14 16.34 -27.71 -20.33
C GLU A 14 14.83 -27.41 -20.22
N GLU A 15 14.05 -27.98 -21.14
CA GLU A 15 12.61 -28.11 -21.02
C GLU A 15 12.31 -28.87 -19.72
N LYS A 16 12.16 -28.12 -18.62
CA LYS A 16 11.44 -28.60 -17.45
C LYS A 16 10.05 -29.00 -17.96
N LYS A 17 9.77 -30.31 -18.01
CA LYS A 17 8.41 -30.84 -18.17
C LYS A 17 7.50 -30.00 -17.27
N GLY A 18 6.66 -29.18 -17.88
CA GLY A 18 5.75 -28.31 -17.14
C GLY A 18 4.89 -29.18 -16.23
N GLU A 19 4.74 -28.79 -14.95
CA GLU A 19 3.74 -29.39 -14.08
C GLU A 19 2.38 -29.35 -14.77
N ALA A 20 1.59 -30.42 -14.62
CA ALA A 20 0.26 -30.51 -15.19
C ALA A 20 -0.61 -29.31 -14.71
N PRO A 21 -1.45 -28.73 -15.59
CA PRO A 21 -2.35 -27.64 -15.19
C PRO A 21 -3.13 -27.96 -13.91
N GLY A 22 -3.12 -27.02 -12.96
CA GLY A 22 -3.81 -27.19 -11.67
C GLY A 22 -3.07 -27.99 -10.60
N ALA A 23 -1.93 -28.63 -10.89
CA ALA A 23 -1.13 -29.37 -9.89
C ALA A 23 -0.59 -28.48 -8.75
N TRP A 24 -0.48 -27.17 -9.00
CA TRP A 24 -0.11 -26.19 -7.99
C TRP A 24 -1.24 -25.94 -6.96
N LEU A 25 -2.50 -26.19 -7.32
CA LEU A 25 -3.69 -25.90 -6.50
C LEU A 25 -4.28 -27.15 -5.83
N CYS A 26 -4.25 -28.29 -6.51
CA CYS A 26 -4.96 -29.50 -6.14
C CYS A 26 -4.11 -30.76 -6.42
N ASN A 27 -4.26 -31.77 -5.57
CA ASN A 27 -3.61 -33.07 -5.75
C ASN A 27 -4.32 -33.90 -6.83
N GLU A 28 -3.69 -35.00 -7.24
CA GLU A 28 -4.20 -35.85 -8.32
C GLU A 28 -5.59 -36.41 -7.99
N GLY A 29 -6.49 -36.39 -8.97
CA GLY A 29 -7.85 -36.91 -8.82
C GLY A 29 -8.83 -36.26 -9.79
N PRO A 30 -10.12 -36.66 -9.73
CA PRO A 30 -11.14 -36.21 -10.67
C PRO A 30 -11.36 -34.69 -10.65
N TYR A 31 -11.10 -34.04 -9.52
CA TYR A 31 -11.19 -32.58 -9.43
C TYR A 31 -10.04 -31.87 -10.17
N ARG A 32 -8.82 -32.45 -10.17
CA ARG A 32 -7.70 -31.91 -10.95
C ARG A 32 -7.95 -32.04 -12.45
N ASP A 33 -8.49 -33.16 -12.89
CA ASP A 33 -8.85 -33.36 -14.31
C ASP A 33 -9.92 -32.35 -14.75
N TYR A 34 -10.83 -31.97 -13.85
CA TYR A 34 -11.79 -30.91 -14.07
C TYR A 34 -11.10 -29.52 -14.18
N ILE A 35 -10.15 -29.22 -13.29
CA ILE A 35 -9.34 -27.99 -13.36
C ILE A 35 -8.57 -27.90 -14.68
N GLU A 36 -7.94 -29.00 -15.11
CA GLU A 36 -7.16 -29.07 -16.34
C GLU A 36 -8.04 -28.76 -17.55
N LYS A 37 -9.24 -29.34 -17.64
CA LYS A 37 -10.20 -29.04 -18.70
C LYS A 37 -10.66 -27.59 -18.70
N LEU A 38 -10.84 -26.98 -17.53
CA LEU A 38 -11.22 -25.57 -17.39
C LEU A 38 -10.08 -24.60 -17.69
N SER A 39 -8.82 -25.03 -17.57
CA SER A 39 -7.67 -24.15 -17.75
C SER A 39 -7.57 -23.51 -19.13
N GLY A 40 -8.17 -24.13 -20.16
CA GLY A 40 -8.24 -23.58 -21.51
C GLY A 40 -9.18 -22.37 -21.64
N SER A 41 -10.31 -22.36 -20.93
CA SER A 41 -11.24 -21.23 -20.90
C SER A 41 -10.89 -20.22 -19.80
N ASN A 42 -10.20 -20.66 -18.76
CA ASN A 42 -9.70 -19.82 -17.68
C ASN A 42 -8.17 -19.97 -17.53
N PRO A 43 -7.39 -19.14 -18.25
CA PRO A 43 -5.92 -19.18 -18.21
C PRO A 43 -5.34 -18.92 -16.83
N SER A 44 -6.10 -18.28 -15.94
CA SER A 44 -5.62 -17.96 -14.59
C SER A 44 -5.46 -19.20 -13.70
N LEU A 45 -5.99 -20.36 -14.10
CA LEU A 45 -5.77 -21.65 -13.42
C LEU A 45 -4.45 -22.34 -13.80
N LEU A 46 -3.75 -21.87 -14.84
CA LEU A 46 -2.54 -22.53 -15.34
C LEU A 46 -1.35 -22.44 -14.39
N LYS A 47 -1.23 -21.32 -13.65
CA LYS A 47 -0.06 -21.01 -12.83
C LYS A 47 -0.47 -20.52 -11.45
N GLN A 48 0.36 -20.80 -10.45
CA GLN A 48 0.25 -20.21 -9.12
C GLN A 48 0.60 -18.72 -9.11
N ASP A 49 0.32 -18.05 -8.00
CA ASP A 49 0.72 -16.65 -7.80
C ASP A 49 2.26 -16.56 -7.77
N PRO A 50 2.89 -15.62 -8.50
CA PRO A 50 4.33 -15.40 -8.47
C PRO A 50 4.90 -15.26 -7.06
N ASN A 51 4.17 -14.63 -6.15
CA ASN A 51 4.59 -14.44 -4.75
C ASN A 51 4.63 -15.74 -3.94
N ASN A 52 4.01 -16.80 -4.47
CA ASN A 52 3.93 -18.13 -3.87
C ASN A 52 4.91 -19.12 -4.52
N ILE A 53 5.68 -18.73 -5.53
CA ILE A 53 6.64 -19.65 -6.19
C ILE A 53 7.69 -20.18 -5.20
N GLU A 54 8.21 -19.32 -4.34
CA GLU A 54 9.20 -19.72 -3.32
C GLU A 54 8.59 -20.53 -2.17
N LYS A 55 7.29 -20.37 -1.92
CA LYS A 55 6.54 -21.02 -0.84
C LYS A 55 5.17 -21.44 -1.36
N PRO A 56 5.10 -22.53 -2.15
CA PRO A 56 3.85 -22.99 -2.74
C PRO A 56 2.88 -23.51 -1.67
N LEU A 57 1.63 -23.72 -2.06
CA LEU A 57 0.63 -24.35 -1.19
C LEU A 57 1.13 -25.72 -0.71
N SER A 58 1.08 -25.92 0.60
CA SER A 58 1.38 -27.22 1.22
C SER A 58 0.23 -28.21 1.04
N ASP A 59 0.50 -29.49 1.26
CA ASP A 59 -0.52 -30.54 1.18
C ASP A 59 -1.49 -30.54 2.37
N THR A 60 -1.03 -30.28 3.59
CA THR A 60 -1.79 -30.58 4.83
C THR A 60 -2.01 -29.41 5.79
N ASN A 61 -1.45 -28.22 5.53
CA ASN A 61 -1.49 -27.09 6.47
C ASN A 61 -2.83 -26.30 6.42
N ALA A 62 -3.97 -26.98 6.52
CA ALA A 62 -5.30 -26.36 6.63
C ALA A 62 -6.10 -27.01 7.75
N LEU A 63 -7.06 -26.27 8.31
CA LEU A 63 -7.97 -26.79 9.33
C LEU A 63 -9.41 -26.53 8.89
N VAL A 64 -10.24 -27.56 8.91
CA VAL A 64 -11.66 -27.46 8.58
C VAL A 64 -12.50 -27.64 9.84
N VAL A 65 -13.43 -26.74 10.07
CA VAL A 65 -14.41 -26.82 11.17
C VAL A 65 -15.81 -26.91 10.56
N LEU A 66 -16.53 -27.97 10.89
CA LEU A 66 -17.94 -28.12 10.58
C LEU A 66 -18.78 -27.55 11.73
N LEU A 67 -19.70 -26.67 11.37
CA LEU A 67 -20.81 -26.26 12.21
C LEU A 67 -22.10 -26.86 11.63
N GLU A 68 -22.80 -27.67 12.42
CA GLU A 68 -24.01 -28.35 11.99
C GLU A 68 -25.20 -28.01 12.89
N SER A 69 -26.35 -27.72 12.27
CA SER A 69 -27.63 -27.54 12.94
C SER A 69 -28.71 -28.32 12.18
N SER A 70 -29.73 -28.81 12.89
CA SER A 70 -30.91 -29.38 12.23
C SER A 70 -31.66 -28.29 11.45
N SER A 71 -32.28 -28.64 10.31
CA SER A 71 -33.21 -27.73 9.63
C SER A 71 -34.53 -27.55 10.37
N THR A 72 -34.86 -28.46 11.29
CA THR A 72 -36.07 -28.43 12.11
C THR A 72 -35.75 -27.95 13.51
N GLY A 73 -36.30 -26.80 13.90
CA GLY A 73 -36.12 -26.21 15.22
C GLY A 73 -35.21 -24.97 15.23
N PRO A 74 -34.96 -24.39 16.42
CA PRO A 74 -34.09 -23.23 16.54
C PRO A 74 -32.65 -23.56 16.12
N PRO A 75 -31.92 -22.61 15.52
CA PRO A 75 -30.56 -22.83 15.05
C PRO A 75 -29.62 -23.08 16.24
N ALA A 76 -29.09 -24.30 16.34
CA ALA A 76 -28.16 -24.71 17.39
C ALA A 76 -26.95 -25.40 16.76
N PHE A 77 -25.94 -24.60 16.42
CA PHE A 77 -24.76 -25.07 15.69
C PHE A 77 -23.78 -25.81 16.61
N GLN A 78 -23.63 -27.11 16.37
CA GLN A 78 -22.63 -27.95 17.02
C GLN A 78 -21.34 -27.96 16.20
N LYS A 79 -20.21 -27.96 16.90
CA LYS A 79 -18.88 -27.84 16.30
C LYS A 79 -18.18 -29.19 16.23
N LYS A 80 -17.61 -29.50 15.06
CA LYS A 80 -16.69 -30.62 14.83
C LYS A 80 -15.46 -30.14 14.07
N GLU A 81 -14.26 -30.50 14.52
CA GLU A 81 -13.00 -30.11 13.86
C GLU A 81 -12.40 -31.28 13.07
N PHE A 82 -11.80 -30.97 11.92
CA PHE A 82 -11.07 -31.92 11.08
C PHE A 82 -9.64 -31.41 10.88
N ARG A 83 -8.72 -31.96 11.68
CA ARG A 83 -7.29 -31.62 11.62
C ARG A 83 -6.51 -32.45 10.61
N ASP A 84 -7.07 -33.58 10.21
CA ASP A 84 -6.45 -34.52 9.28
C ASP A 84 -7.33 -34.71 8.03
N ALA A 85 -6.72 -34.62 6.85
CA ALA A 85 -7.42 -34.79 5.58
C ALA A 85 -8.16 -36.15 5.45
N PRO A 86 -7.63 -37.30 5.93
CA PRO A 86 -8.35 -38.57 5.89
C PRO A 86 -9.66 -38.58 6.68
N GLU A 87 -9.73 -37.86 7.81
CA GLU A 87 -10.95 -37.77 8.63
C GLU A 87 -12.05 -37.01 7.88
N LEU A 88 -11.67 -35.90 7.23
CA LEU A 88 -12.58 -35.13 6.38
C LEU A 88 -13.06 -35.95 5.18
N SER A 89 -12.17 -36.69 4.53
CA SER A 89 -12.54 -37.58 3.42
C SER A 89 -13.52 -38.68 3.86
N LYS A 90 -13.27 -39.29 5.04
CA LYS A 90 -14.18 -40.28 5.63
C LYS A 90 -15.55 -39.66 5.90
N HIS A 91 -15.61 -38.45 6.46
CA HIS A 91 -16.85 -37.73 6.74
C HIS A 91 -17.72 -37.56 5.48
N PHE A 92 -17.12 -37.16 4.36
CA PHE A 92 -17.84 -37.02 3.09
C PHE A 92 -18.26 -38.34 2.47
N ARG A 93 -17.51 -39.43 2.66
CA ARG A 93 -17.92 -40.77 2.20
C ARG A 93 -19.06 -41.37 3.00
N THR A 94 -19.17 -41.02 4.29
CA THR A 94 -20.17 -41.58 5.20
C THR A 94 -21.49 -40.81 5.19
N ASN A 95 -21.47 -39.53 4.84
CA ASN A 95 -22.66 -38.69 4.85
C ASN A 95 -23.31 -38.65 3.47
N ASP A 96 -24.63 -38.75 3.44
CA ASP A 96 -25.43 -38.56 2.24
C ASP A 96 -25.46 -37.06 1.87
N ASP A 97 -25.41 -36.76 0.57
CA ASP A 97 -25.63 -35.44 -0.01
C ASP A 97 -27.08 -34.96 0.15
N SER A 98 -28.02 -35.88 0.41
CA SER A 98 -29.44 -35.60 0.60
C SER A 98 -29.85 -35.52 2.08
N HIS A 99 -29.23 -34.61 2.82
CA HIS A 99 -29.54 -34.42 4.24
C HIS A 99 -30.51 -33.25 4.52
N ASN A 100 -31.06 -33.21 5.73
CA ASN A 100 -31.89 -32.12 6.25
C ASN A 100 -31.14 -31.26 7.29
N PHE A 101 -29.82 -31.23 7.24
CA PHE A 101 -29.00 -30.36 8.11
C PHE A 101 -28.57 -29.07 7.41
N HIS A 102 -28.37 -28.03 8.21
CA HIS A 102 -27.65 -26.80 7.86
C HIS A 102 -26.18 -26.99 8.23
N ARG A 103 -25.30 -27.11 7.22
CA ARG A 103 -23.88 -27.40 7.43
C ARG A 103 -23.02 -26.26 6.91
N ILE A 104 -22.10 -25.80 7.76
CA ILE A 104 -21.13 -24.74 7.43
C ILE A 104 -19.73 -25.32 7.63
N TYR A 105 -18.98 -25.47 6.54
CA TYR A 105 -17.58 -25.87 6.55
C TYR A 105 -16.70 -24.62 6.51
N ILE A 106 -16.02 -24.31 7.61
CA ILE A 106 -15.06 -23.20 7.70
C ILE A 106 -13.66 -23.77 7.53
N MET A 107 -13.02 -23.47 6.41
CA MET A 107 -11.65 -23.88 6.08
C MET A 107 -10.68 -22.72 6.32
N GLU A 108 -9.83 -22.85 7.34
CA GLU A 108 -8.79 -21.87 7.68
C GLU A 108 -7.45 -22.26 7.02
N GLY A 109 -7.01 -21.41 6.10
CA GLY A 109 -5.86 -21.67 5.24
C GLY A 109 -6.16 -22.60 4.07
N LEU A 110 -5.31 -22.55 3.04
CA LEU A 110 -5.42 -23.38 1.84
C LEU A 110 -4.37 -24.49 1.86
N ALA A 111 -4.78 -25.69 1.48
CA ALA A 111 -3.92 -26.85 1.36
C ALA A 111 -4.42 -27.79 0.26
N LYS A 112 -3.52 -28.39 -0.52
CA LYS A 112 -3.88 -29.12 -1.75
C LYS A 112 -4.76 -30.34 -1.50
N GLU A 113 -4.51 -31.11 -0.44
CA GLU A 113 -5.32 -32.28 -0.10
C GLU A 113 -6.75 -31.89 0.26
N TYR A 114 -6.90 -30.84 1.06
CA TYR A 114 -8.21 -30.33 1.48
C TYR A 114 -9.00 -29.76 0.31
N ILE A 115 -8.34 -29.04 -0.61
CA ILE A 115 -8.95 -28.57 -1.85
C ILE A 115 -9.41 -29.76 -2.70
N SER A 116 -8.62 -30.82 -2.78
CA SER A 116 -8.98 -32.03 -3.54
C SER A 116 -10.21 -32.73 -2.96
N ILE A 117 -10.31 -32.79 -1.63
CA ILE A 117 -11.42 -33.44 -0.92
C ILE A 117 -12.70 -32.61 -1.02
N ILE A 118 -12.66 -31.34 -0.62
CA ILE A 118 -13.85 -30.47 -0.61
C ILE A 118 -14.26 -30.12 -2.05
N GLY A 119 -13.31 -29.71 -2.88
CA GLY A 119 -13.53 -29.42 -4.29
C GLY A 119 -14.03 -30.63 -5.07
N GLY A 120 -13.46 -31.82 -4.81
CA GLY A 120 -13.91 -33.07 -5.44
C GLY A 120 -15.27 -33.57 -4.95
N HIS A 121 -15.65 -33.29 -3.70
CA HIS A 121 -16.97 -33.65 -3.18
C HIS A 121 -18.07 -32.76 -3.76
N PHE A 122 -17.88 -31.43 -3.71
CA PHE A 122 -18.90 -30.47 -4.12
C PHE A 122 -18.81 -30.07 -5.61
N PHE A 123 -17.73 -30.42 -6.31
CA PHE A 123 -17.41 -29.97 -7.67
C PHE A 123 -17.58 -28.46 -7.86
N MET A 124 -17.02 -27.69 -6.92
CA MET A 124 -17.05 -26.23 -6.96
C MET A 124 -16.21 -25.68 -8.11
N ASP A 125 -16.53 -24.46 -8.56
CA ASP A 125 -15.70 -23.76 -9.53
C ASP A 125 -14.28 -23.54 -8.93
N PRO A 126 -13.20 -24.00 -9.59
CA PRO A 126 -11.83 -23.88 -9.06
C PRO A 126 -11.38 -22.43 -8.82
N THR A 127 -12.00 -21.45 -9.47
CA THR A 127 -11.75 -20.03 -9.21
C THR A 127 -12.04 -19.64 -7.77
N PHE A 128 -12.93 -20.35 -7.07
CA PHE A 128 -13.21 -20.15 -5.66
C PHE A 128 -11.96 -20.28 -4.79
N PHE A 129 -11.16 -21.32 -5.01
CA PHE A 129 -9.90 -21.55 -4.30
C PHE A 129 -8.76 -20.69 -4.85
N GLN A 130 -8.70 -20.56 -6.18
CA GLN A 130 -7.68 -19.76 -6.84
C GLN A 130 -7.72 -18.30 -6.35
N ARG A 131 -8.90 -17.66 -6.32
CA ARG A 131 -9.05 -16.27 -5.88
C ARG A 131 -8.70 -16.08 -4.40
N GLN A 132 -8.96 -17.10 -3.56
CA GLN A 132 -8.52 -17.11 -2.16
C GLN A 132 -7.00 -17.25 -2.03
N GLU A 133 -6.30 -17.89 -2.98
CA GLU A 133 -4.84 -18.00 -3.00
C GLU A 133 -4.17 -16.71 -3.47
N ARG A 134 -4.72 -16.04 -4.49
CA ARG A 134 -4.10 -14.87 -5.14
C ARG A 134 -3.78 -13.77 -4.14
N THR A 135 -2.53 -13.36 -4.05
CA THR A 135 -2.02 -12.42 -3.03
C THR A 135 -2.18 -10.96 -3.41
N CYS A 136 -2.40 -10.69 -4.71
CA CYS A 136 -2.44 -9.38 -5.39
C CYS A 136 -2.22 -8.16 -4.49
N VAL A 137 -0.95 -7.94 -4.16
CA VAL A 137 -0.40 -6.64 -3.84
C VAL A 137 1.00 -6.64 -4.45
N TRP A 138 1.19 -5.88 -5.52
CA TRP A 138 2.50 -5.40 -5.96
C TRP A 138 3.55 -6.50 -6.18
N SER A 139 3.62 -7.10 -7.37
CA SER A 139 4.94 -7.54 -7.83
C SER A 139 5.63 -6.37 -8.53
N ASN A 140 6.91 -6.17 -8.20
CA ASN A 140 7.72 -5.11 -8.79
C ASN A 140 8.05 -5.39 -10.27
N GLU A 141 7.86 -6.64 -10.70
CA GLU A 141 7.75 -7.05 -12.10
C GLU A 141 6.26 -7.09 -12.46
N PHE A 142 5.86 -6.72 -13.66
CA PHE A 142 4.45 -6.80 -14.10
C PHE A 142 3.82 -8.15 -13.70
N THR A 143 2.87 -8.19 -12.75
CA THR A 143 2.24 -9.43 -12.27
C THR A 143 1.56 -10.11 -13.47
N PRO A 144 2.01 -11.28 -13.95
CA PRO A 144 1.40 -11.94 -15.10
C PRO A 144 0.05 -12.59 -14.76
N VAL A 145 -0.30 -12.68 -13.47
CA VAL A 145 -1.57 -13.25 -13.00
C VAL A 145 -2.29 -12.24 -12.11
N SER A 146 -3.52 -11.90 -12.49
CA SER A 146 -4.38 -10.97 -11.77
C SER A 146 -5.47 -11.74 -11.03
N ASP A 147 -5.90 -11.24 -9.87
CA ASP A 147 -7.15 -11.61 -9.20
C ASP A 147 -8.33 -10.86 -9.82
N ALA A 148 -8.40 -10.86 -11.15
CA ALA A 148 -9.44 -10.14 -11.88
C ALA A 148 -10.81 -10.72 -11.52
N LEU A 149 -11.76 -9.83 -11.22
CA LEU A 149 -13.15 -10.22 -11.12
C LEU A 149 -13.62 -10.80 -12.46
N PRO A 150 -14.45 -11.85 -12.44
CA PRO A 150 -15.15 -12.28 -13.64
C PRO A 150 -16.12 -11.16 -14.09
N HIS A 151 -16.65 -11.30 -15.30
CA HIS A 151 -17.63 -10.34 -15.82
C HIS A 151 -18.77 -10.13 -14.81
N PRO A 152 -19.19 -8.87 -14.55
CA PRO A 152 -20.23 -8.59 -13.57
C PRO A 152 -21.54 -9.36 -13.81
N SER A 153 -21.87 -9.64 -15.07
CA SER A 153 -23.05 -10.43 -15.46
C SER A 153 -22.96 -11.92 -15.10
N SER A 154 -21.77 -12.42 -14.79
CA SER A 154 -21.52 -13.82 -14.39
C SER A 154 -21.46 -14.00 -12.87
N LEU A 155 -21.52 -12.91 -12.09
CA LEU A 155 -21.51 -12.97 -10.65
C LEU A 155 -22.90 -13.39 -10.14
N ASP A 156 -22.93 -14.38 -9.24
CA ASP A 156 -24.14 -14.76 -8.49
C ASP A 156 -23.86 -14.72 -6.99
N PRO A 157 -24.10 -13.56 -6.34
CA PRO A 157 -23.85 -13.38 -4.90
C PRO A 157 -24.64 -14.35 -4.02
N ARG A 158 -25.72 -14.97 -4.54
CA ARG A 158 -26.51 -15.96 -3.79
C ARG A 158 -25.84 -17.33 -3.76
N LYS A 159 -24.96 -17.62 -4.72
CA LYS A 159 -24.24 -18.88 -4.84
C LYS A 159 -22.83 -18.79 -4.29
N SER A 160 -22.08 -17.76 -4.65
CA SER A 160 -20.72 -17.55 -4.14
C SER A 160 -20.25 -16.12 -4.30
N PHE A 161 -19.44 -15.65 -3.36
CA PHE A 161 -18.79 -14.35 -3.44
C PHE A 161 -17.42 -14.38 -2.74
N HIS A 162 -16.62 -13.35 -3.01
CA HIS A 162 -15.29 -13.18 -2.44
C HIS A 162 -15.12 -11.77 -1.90
N LEU A 163 -14.71 -11.65 -0.64
CA LEU A 163 -14.48 -10.37 0.03
C LEU A 163 -13.01 -10.26 0.44
N GLN A 164 -12.44 -9.09 0.20
CA GLN A 164 -11.15 -8.70 0.76
C GLN A 164 -11.39 -7.76 1.92
N TYR A 165 -10.54 -7.78 2.94
CA TYR A 165 -10.60 -6.85 4.05
C TYR A 165 -9.23 -6.62 4.67
N CYS A 166 -9.15 -5.64 5.57
CA CYS A 166 -7.93 -5.37 6.30
C CYS A 166 -8.14 -5.63 7.79
N GLU A 167 -7.36 -6.55 8.36
CA GLU A 167 -7.30 -6.80 9.78
C GLU A 167 -6.19 -5.92 10.38
N LEU A 168 -6.53 -5.11 11.40
CA LEU A 168 -5.55 -4.32 12.14
C LEU A 168 -5.00 -5.14 13.31
N ARG A 169 -3.68 -5.27 13.40
CA ARG A 169 -3.01 -5.90 14.54
C ARG A 169 -1.95 -4.99 15.13
N GLN A 170 -1.77 -5.08 16.44
CA GLN A 170 -0.73 -4.39 17.18
C GLN A 170 0.40 -5.37 17.49
N PHE A 171 1.61 -5.00 17.11
CA PHE A 171 2.82 -5.72 17.45
C PHE A 171 3.45 -5.14 18.71
N SER A 172 3.91 -6.03 19.57
CA SER A 172 4.56 -5.74 20.86
C SER A 172 5.95 -5.09 20.78
N LYS A 173 6.41 -4.73 19.58
CA LYS A 173 7.75 -4.17 19.32
C LYS A 173 7.68 -3.05 18.27
N ALA A 174 8.61 -2.10 18.34
CA ALA A 174 8.85 -1.12 17.28
C ALA A 174 9.59 -1.76 16.08
N ILE A 175 8.84 -2.16 15.05
CA ILE A 175 9.34 -2.87 13.87
C ILE A 175 9.73 -1.87 12.76
N GLU A 176 10.80 -2.17 12.04
CA GLU A 176 11.25 -1.41 10.86
C GLU A 176 10.10 -1.24 9.85
N ASN A 177 9.80 0.01 9.44
CA ASN A 177 8.75 0.31 8.47
C ASN A 177 9.17 -0.05 7.04
N ARG A 178 9.05 -1.34 6.70
CA ARG A 178 9.27 -1.89 5.36
C ARG A 178 8.17 -2.85 4.94
N TYR A 179 8.27 -3.42 3.75
CA TYR A 179 7.33 -4.43 3.28
C TYR A 179 7.47 -5.73 4.08
N TYR A 180 6.34 -6.29 4.50
CA TYR A 180 6.26 -7.62 5.07
C TYR A 180 5.07 -8.37 4.50
N PHE A 181 5.14 -9.69 4.64
CA PHE A 181 4.11 -10.61 4.23
C PHE A 181 3.89 -11.64 5.33
N CYS A 182 2.67 -12.16 5.44
CA CYS A 182 2.43 -13.37 6.19
C CYS A 182 3.26 -14.50 5.58
N GLU A 183 4.03 -15.22 6.38
CA GLU A 183 4.88 -16.30 5.86
C GLU A 183 4.06 -17.42 5.21
N ARG A 184 2.92 -17.77 5.82
CA ARG A 184 2.07 -18.89 5.39
C ARG A 184 1.22 -18.58 4.16
N THR A 185 0.61 -17.39 4.11
CA THR A 185 -0.32 -17.03 3.01
C THR A 185 0.27 -16.05 2.01
N ARG A 186 1.45 -15.50 2.29
CA ARG A 186 2.11 -14.45 1.48
C ARG A 186 1.26 -13.19 1.30
N ARG A 187 0.21 -13.03 2.11
CA ARG A 187 -0.61 -11.81 2.20
C ARG A 187 0.24 -10.65 2.67
N HIS A 188 0.16 -9.51 1.99
CA HIS A 188 0.89 -8.31 2.37
C HIS A 188 0.44 -7.77 3.73
N VAL A 189 1.42 -7.38 4.55
CA VAL A 189 1.23 -6.71 5.83
C VAL A 189 1.82 -5.31 5.72
N GLY A 190 0.93 -4.32 5.61
CA GLY A 190 1.30 -2.92 5.51
C GLY A 190 1.64 -2.34 6.88
N MET A 191 2.93 -2.20 7.19
CA MET A 191 3.37 -1.56 8.42
C MET A 191 3.05 -0.07 8.42
N THR A 192 2.75 0.47 9.59
CA THR A 192 2.71 1.91 9.83
C THR A 192 4.00 2.37 10.50
N PRO A 193 4.29 3.67 10.54
CA PRO A 193 5.43 4.18 11.30
C PRO A 193 5.38 3.65 12.76
N PRO A 194 6.50 3.12 13.29
CA PRO A 194 6.56 2.58 14.63
C PRO A 194 6.36 3.66 15.69
N ARG A 195 5.75 3.29 16.81
CA ARG A 195 5.57 4.13 17.99
C ARG A 195 6.68 3.85 18.98
N HIS A 196 7.84 4.46 18.77
CA HIS A 196 9.04 4.23 19.60
C HIS A 196 8.83 4.45 21.10
N LYS A 197 7.91 5.35 21.51
CA LYS A 197 7.58 5.59 22.92
C LYS A 197 6.80 4.45 23.57
N GLU A 198 5.98 3.76 22.80
CA GLU A 198 5.12 2.67 23.25
C GLU A 198 5.74 1.29 22.95
N ASP A 199 6.94 1.28 22.35
CA ASP A 199 7.59 0.11 21.75
C ASP A 199 6.62 -0.77 20.96
N SER A 200 5.82 -0.15 20.09
CA SER A 200 4.75 -0.85 19.38
C SER A 200 4.65 -0.44 17.91
N THR A 201 4.07 -1.32 17.10
CA THR A 201 3.82 -1.05 15.67
C THR A 201 2.45 -1.57 15.28
N THR A 202 1.66 -0.76 14.56
CA THR A 202 0.41 -1.23 13.97
C THR A 202 0.67 -1.81 12.59
N GLY A 203 0.19 -3.03 12.34
CA GLY A 203 0.17 -3.65 11.02
C GLY A 203 -1.23 -3.65 10.44
N ILE A 204 -1.31 -3.40 9.13
CA ILE A 204 -2.54 -3.53 8.35
C ILE A 204 -2.41 -4.79 7.50
N LEU A 205 -3.02 -5.89 7.94
CA LEU A 205 -2.93 -7.19 7.29
C LEU A 205 -4.02 -7.27 6.22
N ARG A 206 -3.65 -7.50 4.97
CA ARG A 206 -4.64 -7.83 3.94
C ARG A 206 -5.13 -9.26 4.13
N ARG A 207 -6.45 -9.42 4.16
CA ARG A 207 -7.12 -10.70 4.37
C ARG A 207 -8.17 -10.94 3.30
N LYS A 208 -8.50 -12.21 3.12
CA LYS A 208 -9.53 -12.67 2.20
C LYS A 208 -10.48 -13.65 2.87
N ILE A 209 -11.73 -13.58 2.46
CA ILE A 209 -12.76 -14.55 2.80
C ILE A 209 -13.62 -14.85 1.59
N SER A 210 -13.84 -16.14 1.33
CA SER A 210 -14.77 -16.59 0.29
C SER A 210 -15.93 -17.34 0.91
N TRP A 211 -17.12 -17.18 0.34
CA TRP A 211 -18.32 -17.91 0.74
C TRP A 211 -18.93 -18.58 -0.49
N TRP A 212 -19.31 -19.84 -0.36
CA TRP A 212 -19.99 -20.64 -1.38
C TRP A 212 -21.13 -21.43 -0.74
N SER A 213 -22.21 -21.67 -1.48
CA SER A 213 -23.32 -22.48 -1.01
C SER A 213 -23.94 -23.40 -2.07
N ARG A 214 -24.62 -24.43 -1.57
CA ARG A 214 -25.58 -25.24 -2.31
C ARG A 214 -26.78 -25.59 -1.41
N GLU A 215 -27.91 -25.83 -2.05
CA GLU A 215 -29.09 -26.41 -1.40
C GLU A 215 -29.13 -27.92 -1.62
N THR A 216 -29.63 -28.65 -0.63
CA THR A 216 -29.83 -30.12 -0.71
C THR A 216 -31.28 -30.44 -1.03
N LYS A 217 -31.54 -31.64 -1.53
CA LYS A 217 -32.90 -32.07 -1.92
C LYS A 217 -33.88 -32.16 -0.74
N ASN A 218 -33.38 -32.40 0.47
CA ASN A 218 -34.20 -32.66 1.66
C ASN A 218 -34.34 -31.42 2.56
N GLY A 219 -34.23 -30.22 1.97
CA GLY A 219 -34.44 -28.94 2.66
C GLY A 219 -33.31 -28.50 3.57
N GLY A 220 -32.17 -29.21 3.59
CA GLY A 220 -30.92 -28.73 4.17
C GLY A 220 -30.08 -27.95 3.15
N TRP A 221 -28.93 -27.43 3.59
CA TRP A 221 -27.97 -26.77 2.71
C TRP A 221 -26.55 -26.94 3.24
N ASP A 222 -25.59 -26.83 2.33
CA ASP A 222 -24.16 -26.85 2.64
C ASP A 222 -23.53 -25.52 2.23
N VAL A 223 -22.67 -25.01 3.09
CA VAL A 223 -21.91 -23.79 2.89
C VAL A 223 -20.43 -24.07 3.11
N VAL A 224 -19.57 -23.52 2.26
CA VAL A 224 -18.12 -23.54 2.42
C VAL A 224 -17.62 -22.11 2.57
N ILE A 225 -16.92 -21.84 3.66
CA ILE A 225 -16.27 -20.56 3.94
C ILE A 225 -14.76 -20.78 3.96
N LEU A 226 -14.03 -20.09 3.10
CA LEU A 226 -12.57 -20.06 3.14
C LEU A 226 -12.12 -18.81 3.88
N CYS A 227 -11.26 -18.94 4.88
CA CYS A 227 -10.69 -17.79 5.58
C CYS A 227 -9.17 -17.92 5.74
N ASP A 228 -8.51 -16.78 5.81
CA ASP A 228 -7.08 -16.74 6.07
C ASP A 228 -6.76 -17.13 7.53
N PRO A 229 -5.65 -17.85 7.78
CA PRO A 229 -5.20 -18.20 9.12
C PRO A 229 -4.65 -17.00 9.86
N ARG A 230 -4.57 -17.12 11.20
CA ARG A 230 -3.92 -16.12 12.06
C ARG A 230 -2.47 -15.82 11.61
N LEU A 231 -1.99 -14.61 11.91
CA LEU A 231 -0.62 -14.23 11.57
C LEU A 231 0.36 -14.80 12.60
N ASP A 232 1.06 -15.88 12.22
CA ASP A 232 2.08 -16.50 13.06
C ASP A 232 3.48 -15.90 12.85
N LYS A 233 3.88 -15.71 11.59
CA LYS A 233 5.23 -15.29 11.22
C LYS A 233 5.22 -14.28 10.08
N LEU A 234 6.11 -13.29 10.18
CA LEU A 234 6.37 -12.30 9.14
C LEU A 234 7.55 -12.74 8.26
N SER A 235 7.45 -12.47 6.97
CA SER A 235 8.51 -12.66 5.99
C SER A 235 8.64 -11.41 5.12
N PRO A 236 9.84 -10.88 4.86
CA PRO A 236 11.14 -11.29 5.40
C PRO A 236 11.23 -11.11 6.93
N GLN A 237 12.24 -11.70 7.57
CA GLN A 237 12.38 -11.67 9.04
C GLN A 237 12.29 -10.22 9.58
N PRO A 238 11.45 -9.96 10.60
CA PRO A 238 11.27 -8.63 11.17
C PRO A 238 12.49 -8.15 11.94
N ARG A 239 12.71 -6.84 11.92
CA ARG A 239 13.77 -6.16 12.65
C ARG A 239 13.17 -5.17 13.64
N GLU A 240 13.61 -5.22 14.88
CA GLU A 240 13.19 -4.32 15.95
C GLU A 240 14.16 -3.15 16.11
N TYR A 241 13.64 -2.01 16.54
CA TYR A 241 14.43 -0.85 16.88
C TYR A 241 15.09 -1.04 18.25
N ILE A 242 16.41 -0.91 18.33
CA ILE A 242 17.14 -0.90 19.60
C ILE A 242 17.44 0.56 19.99
N PRO A 243 16.80 1.09 21.06
CA PRO A 243 17.01 2.49 21.46
C PRO A 243 18.46 2.82 21.83
N SER A 244 19.18 1.90 22.48
CA SER A 244 20.57 2.12 22.93
C SER A 244 21.55 2.33 21.79
N GLU A 245 21.29 1.73 20.63
CA GLU A 245 22.16 1.75 19.45
C GLU A 245 21.56 2.58 18.31
N SER A 246 20.34 3.11 18.49
CA SER A 246 19.58 3.85 17.48
C SER A 246 19.53 3.15 16.11
N ARG A 247 19.45 1.82 16.11
CA ARG A 247 19.47 1.00 14.88
C ARG A 247 18.47 -0.15 14.94
N TYR A 248 18.11 -0.65 13.77
CA TYR A 248 17.28 -1.85 13.65
C TYR A 248 18.13 -3.12 13.66
N SER A 249 17.73 -4.12 14.44
CA SER A 249 18.39 -5.43 14.50
C SER A 249 17.38 -6.56 14.35
N THR A 250 17.85 -7.74 13.95
CA THR A 250 16.99 -8.92 13.80
C THR A 250 16.46 -9.36 15.16
N ILE A 251 15.15 -9.59 15.24
CA ILE A 251 14.52 -10.11 16.46
C ILE A 251 15.09 -11.50 16.77
N LYS A 252 15.61 -11.67 17.99
CA LYS A 252 16.15 -12.94 18.45
C LYS A 252 15.04 -14.01 18.50
N PRO A 253 15.31 -15.27 18.14
CA PRO A 253 14.30 -16.33 18.22
C PRO A 253 13.71 -16.56 19.62
N SER A 254 14.44 -16.19 20.67
CA SER A 254 13.97 -16.23 22.06
C SER A 254 12.87 -15.21 22.35
N ASP A 255 12.85 -14.12 21.61
CA ASP A 255 11.97 -12.98 21.85
C ASP A 255 10.81 -13.08 20.87
N ALA A 256 9.74 -13.77 21.29
CA ALA A 256 8.57 -13.96 20.44
C ALA A 256 7.97 -12.59 20.07
N LEU A 257 7.79 -12.35 18.76
CA LEU A 257 7.05 -11.20 18.29
C LEU A 257 5.55 -11.47 18.50
N VAL A 258 5.00 -10.99 19.61
CA VAL A 258 3.57 -11.12 19.92
C VAL A 258 2.79 -10.08 19.11
N ASN A 259 1.66 -10.52 18.55
CA ASN A 259 0.73 -9.66 17.84
C ASN A 259 -0.71 -9.92 18.27
N GLU A 260 -1.42 -8.85 18.62
CA GLU A 260 -2.77 -8.86 19.16
C GLU A 260 -3.71 -8.02 18.30
N PRO A 261 -5.04 -8.19 18.43
CA PRO A 261 -6.00 -7.35 17.72
C PRO A 261 -5.81 -5.89 18.13
N PHE A 262 -5.84 -4.97 17.15
CA PHE A 262 -5.73 -3.55 17.46
C PHE A 262 -6.92 -3.10 18.32
N GLN A 263 -6.66 -2.43 19.45
CA GLN A 263 -7.68 -1.98 20.41
C GLN A 263 -8.65 -3.09 20.84
N ASP A 264 -8.11 -4.28 21.12
CA ASP A 264 -8.86 -5.47 21.55
C ASP A 264 -9.87 -6.03 20.53
N GLY A 265 -9.98 -5.44 19.34
CA GLY A 265 -10.86 -5.90 18.27
C GLY A 265 -11.72 -4.80 17.64
N TYR A 266 -12.58 -5.21 16.72
CA TYR A 266 -13.57 -4.32 16.11
C TYR A 266 -14.81 -4.19 17.02
N VAL A 267 -15.57 -3.10 16.85
CA VAL A 267 -16.83 -2.88 17.58
C VAL A 267 -17.89 -3.88 17.10
N ASP A 268 -18.57 -4.54 18.03
CA ASP A 268 -19.61 -5.52 17.71
C ASP A 268 -20.81 -4.87 17.00
N PHE A 269 -21.39 -5.61 16.06
CA PHE A 269 -22.50 -5.16 15.21
C PHE A 269 -23.86 -5.75 15.64
N ILE A 270 -23.87 -6.59 16.67
CA ILE A 270 -25.08 -7.17 17.23
C ILE A 270 -25.90 -6.09 17.95
N PRO A 271 -27.25 -6.09 17.82
CA PRO A 271 -28.11 -5.16 18.55
C PRO A 271 -27.97 -5.30 20.07
N LEU A 272 -28.15 -4.18 20.78
CA LEU A 272 -28.08 -4.09 22.24
C LEU A 272 -28.95 -5.15 22.92
N ARG A 273 -28.36 -5.82 23.90
CA ARG A 273 -29.00 -6.89 24.68
C ARG A 273 -29.45 -6.41 26.04
N SER A 274 -30.37 -7.15 26.66
CA SER A 274 -30.63 -6.96 28.09
C SER A 274 -29.38 -7.31 28.91
N PRO A 275 -29.14 -6.66 30.06
CA PRO A 275 -27.98 -6.93 30.90
C PRO A 275 -27.81 -8.42 31.23
N ASP A 276 -28.91 -9.13 31.49
CA ASP A 276 -28.90 -10.57 31.81
C ASP A 276 -28.42 -11.43 30.64
N GLN A 277 -28.74 -11.04 29.40
CA GLN A 277 -28.27 -11.73 28.20
C GLN A 277 -26.79 -11.47 27.94
N VAL A 278 -26.28 -10.29 28.30
CA VAL A 278 -24.85 -9.97 28.16
C VAL A 278 -24.02 -10.79 29.16
N ALA A 279 -24.48 -10.91 30.41
CA ALA A 279 -23.76 -11.63 31.45
C ALA A 279 -23.58 -13.14 31.17
N ASN A 280 -24.50 -13.74 30.41
CA ASN A 280 -24.54 -15.18 30.16
C ASN A 280 -23.78 -15.63 28.90
N LYS A 281 -23.32 -14.70 28.04
CA LYS A 281 -22.59 -15.07 26.82
C LYS A 281 -21.09 -14.83 26.99
N PRO A 282 -20.22 -15.70 26.42
CA PRO A 282 -18.79 -15.51 26.49
C PRO A 282 -18.37 -14.22 25.78
N GLY A 283 -17.25 -13.64 26.20
CA GLY A 283 -16.64 -12.50 25.51
C GLY A 283 -16.24 -12.86 24.07
N HIS A 284 -16.22 -11.85 23.20
CA HIS A 284 -15.82 -12.04 21.82
C HIS A 284 -14.29 -12.28 21.72
N PRO A 285 -13.82 -13.30 20.96
CA PRO A 285 -12.40 -13.68 20.97
C PRO A 285 -11.49 -12.75 20.18
N HIS A 286 -11.93 -12.22 19.03
CA HIS A 286 -11.16 -11.35 18.13
C HIS A 286 -9.79 -11.91 17.66
N ASP A 287 -9.54 -13.21 17.78
CA ASP A 287 -8.22 -13.80 17.48
C ASP A 287 -8.00 -14.08 15.98
N SER A 288 -8.99 -14.70 15.33
CA SER A 288 -8.98 -14.98 13.89
C SER A 288 -10.41 -15.04 13.34
N MET A 289 -10.56 -14.81 12.03
CA MET A 289 -11.85 -14.89 11.33
C MET A 289 -12.61 -16.19 11.62
N ARG A 290 -11.88 -17.32 11.75
CA ARG A 290 -12.48 -18.61 12.10
C ARG A 290 -13.10 -18.57 13.50
N HIS A 291 -12.35 -18.10 14.50
CA HIS A 291 -12.84 -18.03 15.88
C HIS A 291 -14.03 -17.08 16.00
N ASP A 292 -13.99 -15.95 15.30
CA ASP A 292 -15.08 -14.97 15.28
C ASP A 292 -16.34 -15.59 14.66
N LEU A 293 -16.24 -16.24 13.49
CA LEU A 293 -17.37 -16.93 12.88
C LEU A 293 -17.96 -18.01 13.79
N ILE A 294 -17.12 -18.86 14.41
CA ILE A 294 -17.58 -19.88 15.35
C ILE A 294 -18.32 -19.22 16.52
N HIS A 295 -17.77 -18.15 17.08
CA HIS A 295 -18.41 -17.41 18.16
C HIS A 295 -19.79 -16.89 17.76
N TYR A 296 -19.95 -16.28 16.58
CA TYR A 296 -21.25 -15.79 16.11
C TYR A 296 -22.24 -16.92 15.83
N PHE A 297 -21.83 -17.97 15.14
CA PHE A 297 -22.74 -19.08 14.81
C PHE A 297 -23.19 -19.85 16.06
N GLN A 298 -22.32 -20.07 17.04
CA GLN A 298 -22.69 -20.82 18.24
C GLN A 298 -23.50 -19.97 19.23
N ASN A 299 -23.16 -18.69 19.39
CA ASN A 299 -23.73 -17.87 20.46
C ASN A 299 -24.82 -16.90 19.99
N HIS A 300 -24.89 -16.57 18.70
CA HIS A 300 -25.70 -15.44 18.21
C HIS A 300 -26.62 -15.79 17.04
N SER A 301 -26.69 -17.05 16.63
CA SER A 301 -27.62 -17.52 15.58
C SER A 301 -29.10 -17.39 15.98
N ASP A 302 -29.38 -17.31 17.28
CA ASP A 302 -30.71 -17.06 17.88
C ASP A 302 -31.29 -15.68 17.50
N LEU A 303 -30.44 -14.74 17.10
CA LEU A 303 -30.85 -13.38 16.72
C LEU A 303 -31.50 -13.31 15.33
N ILE A 304 -31.30 -14.32 14.49
CA ILE A 304 -31.85 -14.38 13.14
C ILE A 304 -33.07 -15.31 13.16
N GLN A 305 -34.16 -14.88 12.54
CA GLN A 305 -35.41 -15.63 12.59
C GLN A 305 -35.24 -17.02 11.95
N GLN A 306 -35.90 -18.03 12.53
CA GLN A 306 -35.80 -19.42 12.04
C GLN A 306 -36.17 -19.57 10.56
N ASP A 307 -37.15 -18.79 10.08
CA ASP A 307 -37.57 -18.81 8.68
C ASP A 307 -36.49 -18.31 7.72
N GLU A 308 -35.62 -17.39 8.15
CA GLU A 308 -34.51 -16.90 7.34
C GLU A 308 -33.44 -17.98 7.12
N TRP A 309 -33.27 -18.91 8.08
CA TRP A 309 -32.30 -20.01 7.97
C TRP A 309 -32.67 -21.06 6.91
N LYS A 310 -33.86 -20.99 6.29
CA LYS A 310 -34.24 -21.85 5.16
C LYS A 310 -33.35 -21.61 3.94
N THR A 311 -32.84 -20.39 3.76
CA THR A 311 -31.96 -20.04 2.64
C THR A 311 -30.49 -20.06 3.09
N PRO A 312 -29.57 -20.67 2.33
CA PRO A 312 -28.16 -20.72 2.70
C PRO A 312 -27.53 -19.33 2.83
N GLY A 313 -28.04 -18.34 2.10
CA GLY A 313 -27.59 -16.95 2.12
C GLY A 313 -27.59 -16.33 3.52
N THR A 314 -28.39 -16.82 4.46
CA THR A 314 -28.42 -16.35 5.86
C THR A 314 -27.10 -16.62 6.58
N SER A 315 -26.42 -17.72 6.26
CA SER A 315 -25.07 -18.02 6.80
C SER A 315 -24.03 -16.95 6.45
N SER A 316 -24.24 -16.20 5.37
CA SER A 316 -23.30 -15.16 4.94
C SER A 316 -23.46 -13.83 5.69
N VAL A 317 -24.46 -13.68 6.56
CA VAL A 317 -24.70 -12.44 7.32
C VAL A 317 -23.49 -12.12 8.21
N PHE A 318 -23.04 -13.07 9.03
CA PHE A 318 -21.90 -12.85 9.92
C PHE A 318 -20.60 -12.61 9.13
N VAL A 319 -20.40 -13.32 8.01
CA VAL A 319 -19.26 -13.08 7.11
C VAL A 319 -19.22 -11.63 6.64
N ARG A 320 -20.34 -11.13 6.11
CA ARG A 320 -20.46 -9.76 5.61
C ARG A 320 -20.27 -8.72 6.71
N LYS A 321 -20.85 -8.96 7.89
CA LYS A 321 -20.80 -8.04 9.03
C LYS A 321 -19.42 -7.94 9.67
N ILE A 322 -18.70 -9.05 9.85
CA ILE A 322 -17.32 -9.04 10.37
C ILE A 322 -16.39 -8.29 9.40
N VAL A 323 -16.53 -8.53 8.10
CA VAL A 323 -15.77 -7.81 7.07
C VAL A 323 -16.05 -6.30 7.13
N ALA A 324 -17.33 -5.90 7.22
CA ALA A 324 -17.70 -4.50 7.36
C ALA A 324 -17.10 -3.87 8.63
N ALA A 325 -17.13 -4.58 9.77
CA ALA A 325 -16.58 -4.11 11.04
C ALA A 325 -15.06 -3.86 10.96
N HIS A 326 -14.30 -4.75 10.31
CA HIS A 326 -12.88 -4.54 10.06
C HIS A 326 -12.60 -3.29 9.22
N TYR A 327 -13.41 -3.03 8.19
CA TYR A 327 -13.27 -1.81 7.38
C TYR A 327 -13.61 -0.54 8.15
N LEU A 328 -14.62 -0.57 9.01
CA LEU A 328 -14.93 0.56 9.89
C LEU A 328 -13.77 0.85 10.83
N GLN A 329 -13.16 -0.18 11.42
CA GLN A 329 -11.97 -0.04 12.24
C GLN A 329 -10.79 0.56 11.46
N LEU A 330 -10.57 0.11 10.20
CA LEU A 330 -9.57 0.68 9.30
C LEU A 330 -9.84 2.16 8.99
N ILE A 331 -11.10 2.52 8.70
CA ILE A 331 -11.51 3.90 8.43
C ILE A 331 -11.19 4.79 9.62
N ASP A 332 -11.55 4.37 10.83
CA ASP A 332 -11.29 5.14 12.04
C ASP A 332 -9.79 5.27 12.32
N TYR A 333 -9.03 4.21 12.10
CA TYR A 333 -7.56 4.26 12.19
C TYR A 333 -6.95 5.29 11.22
N ILE A 334 -7.34 5.26 9.94
CA ILE A 334 -6.84 6.22 8.94
C ILE A 334 -7.30 7.65 9.28
N LYS A 335 -8.55 7.81 9.71
CA LYS A 335 -9.13 9.09 10.13
C LYS A 335 -8.36 9.71 11.30
N ALA A 336 -7.88 8.90 12.24
CA ALA A 336 -7.04 9.35 13.36
C ALA A 336 -5.59 9.64 12.92
N MET A 337 -5.07 8.88 11.95
CA MET A 337 -3.70 9.06 11.43
C MET A 337 -3.54 10.34 10.59
N LEU A 338 -4.47 10.64 9.68
CA LEU A 338 -4.32 11.76 8.73
C LEU A 338 -4.05 13.12 9.41
N PRO A 339 -4.80 13.54 10.45
CA PRO A 339 -4.50 14.79 11.17
C PRO A 339 -3.08 14.87 11.73
N SER A 340 -2.50 13.74 12.15
CA SER A 340 -1.12 13.72 12.64
C SER A 340 -0.10 14.00 11.55
N LEU A 341 -0.39 13.57 10.31
CA LEU A 341 0.43 13.90 9.14
C LEU A 341 0.25 15.35 8.73
N GLU A 342 -0.97 15.88 8.83
CA GLU A 342 -1.27 17.32 8.59
C GLU A 342 -0.50 18.23 9.54
N LEU A 343 -0.45 17.88 10.82
CA LEU A 343 0.31 18.66 11.81
C LEU A 343 1.83 18.63 11.54
N ARG A 344 2.36 17.52 11.02
CA ARG A 344 3.78 17.44 10.66
C ARG A 344 4.12 18.36 9.49
N LEU A 345 3.22 18.49 8.52
CA LEU A 345 3.38 19.42 7.39
C LEU A 345 3.49 20.88 7.82
N THR A 346 2.85 21.28 8.91
CA THR A 346 2.90 22.68 9.39
C THR A 346 4.14 22.96 10.24
N THR A 347 4.73 21.94 10.86
CA THR A 347 5.75 22.10 11.92
C THR A 347 7.17 21.76 11.48
N ALA A 348 7.37 20.86 10.51
CA ALA A 348 8.68 20.30 10.21
C ALA A 348 9.09 20.48 8.74
N TRP A 349 9.91 21.50 8.49
CA TRP A 349 10.52 21.78 7.17
C TRP A 349 11.77 20.92 6.88
N VAL A 350 12.31 20.21 7.88
CA VAL A 350 13.64 19.57 7.81
C VAL A 350 13.57 18.08 7.39
N GLU A 351 12.38 17.46 7.41
CA GLU A 351 12.17 16.03 7.14
C GLU A 351 11.27 15.77 5.91
N GLU A 352 11.39 16.62 4.87
CA GLU A 352 10.45 16.60 3.73
C GLU A 352 10.35 15.23 3.03
N GLN A 353 11.47 14.51 2.92
CA GLN A 353 11.50 13.25 2.19
C GLN A 353 10.75 12.12 2.91
N GLU A 354 10.89 12.00 4.24
CA GLU A 354 10.20 10.97 5.01
C GLU A 354 8.70 11.24 5.13
N GLN A 355 8.34 12.52 5.31
CA GLN A 355 6.95 12.95 5.31
C GLN A 355 6.28 12.69 3.96
N TRP A 356 6.96 13.03 2.85
CA TRP A 356 6.46 12.76 1.51
C TRP A 356 6.26 11.27 1.26
N LYS A 357 7.24 10.42 1.62
CA LYS A 357 7.11 8.95 1.54
C LYS A 357 5.90 8.43 2.33
N SER A 358 5.68 8.98 3.53
CA SER A 358 4.55 8.59 4.39
C SER A 358 3.20 9.00 3.79
N LEU A 359 3.10 10.23 3.29
CA LEU A 359 1.90 10.74 2.60
C LEU A 359 1.60 9.98 1.31
N GLN A 360 2.63 9.63 0.53
CA GLN A 360 2.47 8.88 -0.70
C GLN A 360 1.99 7.46 -0.42
N THR A 361 2.54 6.86 0.63
CA THR A 361 2.14 5.53 1.09
C THR A 361 0.68 5.52 1.52
N ILE A 362 0.23 6.49 2.33
CA ILE A 362 -1.17 6.51 2.78
C ILE A 362 -2.14 6.85 1.64
N SER A 363 -1.82 7.81 0.75
CA SER A 363 -2.66 8.12 -0.42
C SER A 363 -2.83 6.88 -1.31
N ARG A 364 -1.73 6.19 -1.62
CA ARG A 364 -1.74 4.94 -2.39
C ARG A 364 -2.57 3.85 -1.70
N ARG A 365 -2.38 3.65 -0.39
CA ARG A 365 -3.13 2.66 0.40
C ARG A 365 -4.64 2.96 0.39
N CYS A 366 -5.03 4.21 0.61
CA CYS A 366 -6.44 4.63 0.53
C CYS A 366 -7.04 4.37 -0.85
N GLY A 367 -6.27 4.55 -1.93
CA GLY A 367 -6.69 4.19 -3.29
C GLY A 367 -7.00 2.70 -3.38
N ASN A 368 -6.05 1.85 -3.00
CA ASN A 368 -6.25 0.41 -3.03
C ASN A 368 -7.43 -0.05 -2.15
N TYR A 369 -7.59 0.49 -0.94
CA TYR A 369 -8.70 0.10 -0.05
C TYR A 369 -10.06 0.48 -0.63
N ARG A 370 -10.14 1.61 -1.33
CA ARG A 370 -11.36 2.01 -2.05
C ARG A 370 -11.65 1.04 -3.17
N ASP A 371 -10.65 0.69 -3.97
CA ASP A 371 -10.79 -0.26 -5.08
C ASP A 371 -11.19 -1.66 -4.57
N ASP A 372 -10.60 -2.14 -3.46
CA ASP A 372 -10.98 -3.41 -2.81
C ASP A 372 -12.47 -3.44 -2.37
N ILE A 373 -12.99 -2.30 -1.92
CA ILE A 373 -14.40 -2.16 -1.52
C ILE A 373 -15.32 -2.04 -2.73
N GLU A 374 -14.89 -1.40 -3.80
CA GLU A 374 -15.62 -1.37 -5.06
C GLU A 374 -15.78 -2.80 -5.61
N ASP A 375 -14.70 -3.59 -5.60
CA ASP A 375 -14.73 -5.01 -5.95
C ASP A 375 -15.66 -5.82 -5.04
N THR A 376 -15.70 -5.50 -3.74
CA THR A 376 -16.61 -6.12 -2.76
C THR A 376 -18.07 -5.79 -3.06
N LEU A 377 -18.39 -4.52 -3.34
CA LEU A 377 -19.73 -4.09 -3.73
C LEU A 377 -20.20 -4.81 -4.99
N LEU A 378 -19.33 -4.91 -6.01
CA LEU A 378 -19.60 -5.66 -7.24
C LEU A 378 -19.81 -7.15 -6.95
N SER A 379 -18.95 -7.79 -6.14
CA SER A 379 -19.08 -9.20 -5.79
C SER A 379 -20.34 -9.53 -4.99
N LEU A 380 -20.89 -8.57 -4.25
CA LEU A 380 -22.14 -8.70 -3.51
C LEU A 380 -23.37 -8.25 -4.30
N GLY A 381 -23.19 -7.68 -5.50
CA GLY A 381 -24.27 -7.12 -6.32
C GLY A 381 -24.89 -5.85 -5.73
N TYR A 382 -24.14 -5.10 -4.91
CA TYR A 382 -24.60 -3.87 -4.29
C TYR A 382 -24.32 -2.65 -5.18
N PRO A 383 -25.26 -1.68 -5.28
CA PRO A 383 -25.06 -0.50 -6.11
C PRO A 383 -24.06 0.46 -5.45
N LEU A 384 -23.26 1.12 -6.29
CA LEU A 384 -22.29 2.18 -5.93
C LEU A 384 -22.94 3.55 -5.62
N GLU A 385 -24.22 3.54 -5.26
CA GLU A 385 -25.01 4.73 -4.97
C GLU A 385 -24.89 5.17 -3.51
N THR A 386 -25.05 6.47 -3.26
CA THR A 386 -25.08 7.03 -1.90
C THR A 386 -26.17 6.35 -1.07
N PRO A 387 -25.87 5.89 0.16
CA PRO A 387 -26.86 5.22 0.98
C PRO A 387 -28.04 6.16 1.23
N GLN A 388 -29.22 5.77 0.78
CA GLN A 388 -30.44 6.54 1.00
C GLN A 388 -30.85 6.42 2.48
N SER A 389 -31.12 7.55 3.13
CA SER A 389 -31.54 7.65 4.54
C SER A 389 -32.98 7.18 4.79
N ARG A 390 -33.62 6.49 3.85
CA ARG A 390 -35.01 6.07 3.98
C ARG A 390 -35.11 4.86 4.92
N GLY A 391 -35.66 5.11 6.11
CA GLY A 391 -36.16 4.10 7.05
C GLY A 391 -35.13 3.33 7.87
N TYR A 392 -35.59 2.84 9.03
CA TYR A 392 -34.89 1.84 9.84
C TYR A 392 -34.56 0.63 8.99
N THR A 393 -33.36 0.08 9.16
CA THR A 393 -32.88 -1.09 8.43
C THR A 393 -32.50 -2.15 9.43
N HIS A 394 -32.89 -3.39 9.15
CA HIS A 394 -32.57 -4.50 10.03
C HIS A 394 -31.04 -4.67 10.13
N TRP A 395 -30.53 -5.01 11.32
CA TRP A 395 -29.09 -5.09 11.58
C TRP A 395 -28.37 -6.13 10.71
N THR A 396 -29.08 -7.07 10.08
CA THR A 396 -28.53 -8.07 9.16
C THR A 396 -28.23 -7.51 7.76
N ASP A 397 -28.83 -6.38 7.37
CA ASP A 397 -28.56 -5.76 6.08
C ASP A 397 -27.17 -5.14 6.08
N SER A 398 -26.32 -5.62 5.18
CA SER A 398 -24.93 -5.17 5.03
C SER A 398 -24.76 -4.15 3.89
N GLN A 399 -25.78 -3.94 3.05
CA GLN A 399 -25.67 -3.07 1.89
C GLN A 399 -25.33 -1.63 2.29
N LYS A 400 -26.06 -1.09 3.27
CA LYS A 400 -25.82 0.27 3.80
C LYS A 400 -24.42 0.41 4.40
N ASP A 401 -23.92 -0.62 5.06
CA ASP A 401 -22.58 -0.61 5.68
C ASP A 401 -21.48 -0.51 4.62
N PHE A 402 -21.53 -1.36 3.59
CA PHE A 402 -20.53 -1.35 2.52
C PHE A 402 -20.59 -0.08 1.67
N GLN A 403 -21.79 0.44 1.38
CA GLN A 403 -21.94 1.74 0.72
C GLN A 403 -21.31 2.86 1.57
N TYR A 404 -21.63 2.91 2.87
CA TYR A 404 -21.02 3.88 3.77
C TYR A 404 -19.49 3.78 3.78
N ILE A 405 -18.94 2.56 3.92
CA ILE A 405 -17.50 2.29 3.90
C ILE A 405 -16.87 2.83 2.60
N TYR A 406 -17.47 2.56 1.44
CA TYR A 406 -16.99 3.07 0.14
C TYR A 406 -16.90 4.60 0.13
N PHE A 407 -17.96 5.32 0.52
CA PHE A 407 -17.96 6.78 0.54
C PHE A 407 -16.96 7.34 1.56
N ARG A 408 -16.80 6.70 2.72
CA ARG A 408 -15.82 7.12 3.72
C ARG A 408 -14.39 6.97 3.21
N LEU A 409 -14.05 5.85 2.58
CA LEU A 409 -12.73 5.64 1.98
C LEU A 409 -12.47 6.61 0.82
N LYS A 410 -13.49 6.91 0.00
CA LYS A 410 -13.41 7.94 -1.05
C LYS A 410 -13.03 9.30 -0.47
N ILE A 411 -13.72 9.76 0.58
CA ILE A 411 -13.42 11.02 1.26
C ILE A 411 -12.00 11.02 1.86
N LEU A 412 -11.58 9.92 2.49
CA LEU A 412 -10.24 9.80 3.06
C LEU A 412 -9.15 9.83 1.98
N LYS A 413 -9.40 9.24 0.80
CA LYS A 413 -8.51 9.31 -0.36
C LYS A 413 -8.38 10.75 -0.88
N GLU A 414 -9.50 11.43 -1.09
CA GLU A 414 -9.53 12.83 -1.54
C GLU A 414 -8.77 13.75 -0.57
N ARG A 415 -8.95 13.55 0.74
CA ARG A 415 -8.19 14.26 1.77
C ARG A 415 -6.70 13.96 1.68
N ALA A 416 -6.29 12.70 1.58
CA ALA A 416 -4.88 12.33 1.45
C ALA A 416 -4.22 12.92 0.18
N ASP A 417 -4.96 13.00 -0.94
CA ASP A 417 -4.48 13.61 -2.17
C ASP A 417 -4.32 15.12 -2.06
N THR A 418 -5.25 15.78 -1.36
CA THR A 418 -5.17 17.23 -1.09
C THR A 418 -3.93 17.55 -0.25
N LEU A 419 -3.60 16.70 0.74
CA LEU A 419 -2.37 16.81 1.53
C LEU A 419 -1.11 16.56 0.69
N MET A 420 -1.15 15.58 -0.21
CA MET A 420 -0.04 15.33 -1.14
C MET A 420 0.24 16.53 -2.05
N GLN A 421 -0.81 17.15 -2.60
CA GLN A 421 -0.70 18.36 -3.41
C GLN A 421 -0.15 19.54 -2.58
N SER A 422 -0.63 19.71 -1.35
CA SER A 422 -0.14 20.74 -0.43
C SER A 422 1.35 20.56 -0.10
N MET A 423 1.79 19.32 0.15
CA MET A 423 3.19 18.98 0.37
C MET A 423 4.06 19.27 -0.86
N THR A 424 3.58 18.95 -2.06
CA THR A 424 4.30 19.26 -3.31
C THR A 424 4.47 20.78 -3.48
N GLY A 425 3.46 21.57 -3.11
CA GLY A 425 3.55 23.03 -3.08
C GLY A 425 4.58 23.55 -2.08
N LEU A 426 4.62 22.98 -0.87
CA LEU A 426 5.62 23.33 0.16
C LEU A 426 7.05 22.98 -0.27
N ALA A 427 7.26 21.78 -0.82
CA ALA A 427 8.58 21.36 -1.32
C ALA A 427 9.11 22.27 -2.44
N SER A 428 8.22 22.76 -3.32
CA SER A 428 8.59 23.75 -4.35
C SER A 428 9.05 25.08 -3.73
N ILE A 429 8.33 25.55 -2.69
CA ILE A 429 8.70 26.77 -1.96
C ILE A 429 10.04 26.59 -1.23
N ALA A 430 10.25 25.44 -0.60
CA ALA A 430 11.49 25.11 0.09
C ALA A 430 12.68 25.04 -0.87
N GLY A 431 12.54 24.35 -2.00
CA GLY A 431 13.56 24.29 -3.06
C GLY A 431 13.91 25.67 -3.61
N ASN A 432 12.92 26.54 -3.82
CA ASN A 432 13.17 27.92 -4.23
C ASN A 432 13.94 28.72 -3.18
N ARG A 433 13.66 28.53 -1.88
CA ARG A 433 14.42 29.17 -0.80
C ARG A 433 15.86 28.65 -0.75
N GLN A 434 16.07 27.35 -0.89
CA GLN A 434 17.41 26.77 -0.96
C GLN A 434 18.20 27.35 -2.13
N ASN A 435 17.60 27.43 -3.33
CA ASN A 435 18.22 28.06 -4.50
C ASN A 435 18.59 29.53 -4.23
N LEU A 436 17.73 30.28 -3.53
CA LEU A 436 18.02 31.66 -3.12
C LEU A 436 19.18 31.75 -2.13
N GLU A 437 19.28 30.81 -1.18
CA GLU A 437 20.40 30.76 -0.24
C GLU A 437 21.71 30.38 -0.93
N GLU A 438 21.69 29.41 -1.84
CA GLU A 438 22.82 29.02 -2.66
C GLU A 438 23.27 30.17 -3.56
N ALA A 439 22.34 30.87 -4.20
CA ALA A 439 22.64 32.07 -4.99
C ALA A 439 23.27 33.18 -4.13
N LYS A 440 22.80 33.38 -2.89
CA LYS A 440 23.44 34.32 -1.94
C LYS A 440 24.86 33.88 -1.57
N ARG A 441 25.11 32.59 -1.37
CA ARG A 441 26.45 32.04 -1.08
C ARG A 441 27.39 32.24 -2.28
N VAL A 442 26.93 31.94 -3.49
CA VAL A 442 27.69 32.19 -4.74
C VAL A 442 27.98 33.68 -4.91
N LYS A 443 27.00 34.56 -4.63
CA LYS A 443 27.22 36.01 -4.67
C LYS A 443 28.30 36.45 -3.69
N ARG A 444 28.31 35.93 -2.46
CA ARG A 444 29.36 36.22 -1.47
C ARG A 444 30.73 35.71 -1.92
N LEU A 445 30.80 34.52 -2.51
CA LEU A 445 32.03 33.93 -3.02
C LEU A 445 32.60 34.74 -4.19
N ASN A 446 31.76 35.14 -5.14
CA ASN A 446 32.18 35.99 -6.26
C ASN A 446 32.69 37.35 -5.78
N LEU A 447 32.07 37.94 -4.74
CA LEU A 447 32.54 39.19 -4.16
C LEU A 447 33.93 39.04 -3.50
N LEU A 448 34.19 37.93 -2.82
CA LEU A 448 35.53 37.62 -2.29
C LEU A 448 36.56 37.43 -3.42
N ALA A 449 36.20 36.69 -4.48
CA ALA A 449 37.08 36.49 -5.63
C ALA A 449 37.44 37.83 -6.30
N LEU A 450 36.47 38.74 -6.43
CA LEU A 450 36.69 40.07 -6.99
C LEU A 450 37.67 40.92 -6.18
N LEU A 451 37.72 40.72 -4.85
CA LEU A 451 38.67 41.39 -3.98
C LEU A 451 40.08 40.78 -4.08
N PHE A 452 40.19 39.45 -4.08
CA PHE A 452 41.48 38.77 -3.98
C PHE A 452 42.23 38.62 -5.31
N ILE A 453 41.54 38.44 -6.44
CA ILE A 453 42.20 38.26 -7.76
C ILE A 453 43.12 39.45 -8.10
N PRO A 454 42.67 40.72 -7.99
CA PRO A 454 43.52 41.85 -8.35
C PRO A 454 44.62 42.13 -7.31
N LEU A 455 44.36 41.87 -6.03
CA LEU A 455 45.36 41.94 -4.97
C LEU A 455 46.46 40.89 -5.17
N ALA A 456 46.10 39.66 -5.53
CA ALA A 456 47.06 38.60 -5.81
C ALA A 456 47.93 38.94 -7.03
N TYR A 457 47.33 39.48 -8.09
CA TYR A 457 48.07 39.88 -9.29
C TYR A 457 49.04 41.03 -9.01
N THR A 458 48.59 42.09 -8.33
CA THR A 458 49.46 43.22 -7.95
C THR A 458 50.58 42.77 -7.01
N SER A 459 50.28 41.94 -6.01
CA SER A 459 51.30 41.35 -5.14
C SER A 459 52.32 40.52 -5.93
N SER A 460 51.88 39.68 -6.88
CA SER A 460 52.77 38.90 -7.72
C SER A 460 53.66 39.77 -8.60
N LEU A 461 53.09 40.80 -9.23
CA LEU A 461 53.82 41.68 -10.15
C LEU A 461 54.91 42.49 -9.44
N PHE A 462 54.58 43.10 -8.29
CA PHE A 462 55.53 43.90 -7.51
C PHE A 462 56.55 43.03 -6.74
N SER A 463 56.24 41.76 -6.48
CA SER A 463 57.19 40.80 -5.90
C SER A 463 58.31 40.37 -6.86
N MET A 464 58.18 40.65 -8.17
CA MET A 464 59.19 40.26 -9.16
C MET A 464 60.38 41.24 -9.24
N GLN A 465 60.32 42.41 -8.59
CA GLN A 465 61.35 43.44 -8.69
C GLN A 465 61.75 43.98 -7.31
N ASP A 466 63.06 43.92 -7.02
CA ASP A 466 63.61 44.27 -5.70
C ASP A 466 63.40 45.72 -5.27
N ASN A 467 63.17 46.63 -6.23
CA ASN A 467 62.97 48.06 -5.94
C ASN A 467 61.67 48.35 -5.15
N TYR A 468 60.70 47.45 -5.24
CA TYR A 468 59.40 47.58 -4.57
C TYR A 468 59.27 46.63 -3.37
N ALA A 469 60.37 46.05 -2.89
CA ALA A 469 60.37 45.18 -1.73
C ALA A 469 60.10 45.96 -0.42
N PRO A 470 59.60 45.30 0.64
CA PRO A 470 59.38 45.95 1.94
C PRO A 470 60.67 46.60 2.48
N GLY A 471 60.60 47.89 2.82
CA GLY A 471 61.75 48.66 3.33
C GLY A 471 62.57 49.40 2.26
N LYS A 472 62.17 49.36 0.98
CA LYS A 472 62.77 50.16 -0.10
C LYS A 472 61.99 51.45 -0.36
N ASP A 473 62.66 52.45 -0.93
CA ASP A 473 62.13 53.81 -1.13
C ASP A 473 60.84 53.85 -1.97
N GLN A 474 60.61 52.86 -2.84
CA GLN A 474 59.47 52.79 -3.74
C GLN A 474 58.34 51.85 -3.28
N PHE A 475 58.42 51.27 -2.08
CA PHE A 475 57.41 50.34 -1.56
C PHE A 475 55.98 50.93 -1.51
N TRP A 476 55.85 52.25 -1.33
CA TRP A 476 54.55 52.92 -1.30
C TRP A 476 53.75 52.77 -2.62
N LEU A 477 54.43 52.57 -3.76
CA LEU A 477 53.78 52.38 -5.07
C LEU A 477 52.96 51.09 -5.14
N TYR A 478 53.33 50.06 -4.38
CA TYR A 478 52.55 48.83 -4.24
C TYR A 478 51.17 49.12 -3.63
N TRP A 479 51.11 49.88 -2.53
CA TRP A 479 49.84 50.19 -1.85
C TRP A 479 48.92 51.05 -2.72
N VAL A 480 49.48 52.04 -3.40
CA VAL A 480 48.71 52.94 -4.28
C VAL A 480 48.16 52.18 -5.49
N SER A 481 48.94 51.29 -6.09
CA SER A 481 48.48 50.47 -7.22
C SER A 481 47.48 49.39 -6.79
N ALA A 482 47.73 48.68 -5.68
CA ALA A 482 46.83 47.66 -5.15
C ALA A 482 45.45 48.23 -4.78
N LEU A 483 45.41 49.35 -4.04
CA LEU A 483 44.15 50.01 -3.66
C LEU A 483 43.42 50.60 -4.88
N SER A 484 44.15 51.17 -5.84
CA SER A 484 43.57 51.69 -7.08
C SER A 484 42.91 50.58 -7.91
N VAL A 485 43.60 49.45 -8.08
CA VAL A 485 43.06 48.32 -8.86
C VAL A 485 41.84 47.70 -8.16
N VAL A 486 41.88 47.52 -6.83
CA VAL A 486 40.71 47.06 -6.07
C VAL A 486 39.55 48.05 -6.18
N GLY A 487 39.80 49.35 -6.04
CA GLY A 487 38.78 50.39 -6.19
C GLY A 487 38.13 50.37 -7.58
N ILE A 488 38.94 50.27 -8.65
CA ILE A 488 38.44 50.21 -10.03
C ILE A 488 37.59 48.95 -10.24
N THR A 489 38.06 47.78 -9.79
CA THR A 489 37.30 46.52 -9.96
C THR A 489 35.98 46.55 -9.20
N LEU A 490 35.93 47.11 -8.00
CA LEU A 490 34.69 47.32 -7.25
C LEU A 490 33.75 48.31 -7.96
N ILE A 491 34.27 49.41 -8.48
CA ILE A 491 33.48 50.40 -9.23
C ILE A 491 32.92 49.78 -10.51
N VAL A 492 33.73 49.10 -11.31
CA VAL A 492 33.29 48.42 -12.54
C VAL A 492 32.19 47.42 -12.24
N THR A 493 32.34 46.65 -11.16
CA THR A 493 31.33 45.67 -10.72
C THR A 493 30.04 46.33 -10.25
N TRP A 494 30.15 47.43 -9.49
CA TRP A 494 29.01 48.22 -9.05
C TRP A 494 28.25 48.82 -10.23
N VAL A 495 28.97 49.38 -11.20
CA VAL A 495 28.39 49.95 -12.41
C VAL A 495 27.71 48.87 -13.25
N LEU A 496 28.37 47.72 -13.49
CA LEU A 496 27.77 46.57 -14.18
C LEU A 496 26.50 46.09 -13.46
N GLY A 497 26.55 45.94 -12.14
CA GLY A 497 25.40 45.54 -11.33
C GLY A 497 24.25 46.57 -11.34
N SER A 498 24.55 47.85 -11.57
CA SER A 498 23.54 48.92 -11.66
C SER A 498 22.94 49.04 -13.07
N ALA A 499 23.69 48.64 -14.10
CA ALA A 499 23.31 48.73 -15.50
C ALA A 499 22.54 47.51 -16.02
N LEU A 500 22.64 46.37 -15.33
CA LEU A 500 21.93 45.12 -15.65
C LEU A 500 20.66 44.98 -14.80
N ASP A 501 19.52 44.71 -15.45
CA ASP A 501 18.26 44.36 -14.80
C ASP A 501 18.29 42.93 -14.19
N GLU A 502 17.30 42.60 -13.35
CA GLU A 502 17.18 41.26 -12.73
C GLU A 502 17.10 40.09 -13.73
N ALA A 503 16.76 40.38 -15.00
CA ALA A 503 16.77 39.43 -16.11
C ALA A 503 18.09 39.41 -16.91
N ALA A 504 19.17 40.01 -16.39
CA ALA A 504 20.46 40.21 -17.07
C ALA A 504 20.35 40.96 -18.42
N GLN A 505 19.29 41.74 -18.59
CA GLN A 505 19.12 42.64 -19.74
C GLN A 505 19.69 44.02 -19.40
N TRP A 506 20.26 44.69 -20.39
CA TRP A 506 20.81 46.02 -20.21
C TRP A 506 19.69 47.05 -20.04
N ARG A 507 19.63 47.72 -18.88
CA ARG A 507 18.72 48.87 -18.64
C ARG A 507 18.96 50.03 -19.60
N ILE A 508 20.21 50.17 -20.03
CA ILE A 508 20.68 51.20 -20.94
C ILE A 508 21.24 50.46 -22.16
N PRO A 509 20.86 50.80 -23.41
CA PRO A 509 21.40 50.10 -24.58
C PRO A 509 22.93 50.04 -24.49
N PHE A 510 23.51 48.85 -24.63
CA PHE A 510 24.95 48.58 -24.44
C PHE A 510 25.86 49.65 -25.06
N MET A 511 25.50 50.15 -26.26
CA MET A 511 26.18 51.24 -26.96
C MET A 511 26.14 52.60 -26.23
N ARG A 512 25.01 52.97 -25.62
CA ARG A 512 24.90 54.22 -24.84
C ARG A 512 25.70 54.15 -23.55
N PHE A 513 25.72 53.00 -22.89
CA PHE A 513 26.53 52.78 -21.70
C PHE A 513 28.04 52.89 -22.00
N PHE A 514 28.51 52.22 -23.06
CA PHE A 514 29.89 52.35 -23.53
C PHE A 514 30.25 53.79 -23.90
N ARG A 515 29.32 54.53 -24.52
CA ARG A 515 29.49 55.93 -24.89
C ARG A 515 29.56 56.88 -23.68
N ILE A 516 28.94 56.54 -22.55
CA ILE A 516 29.01 57.34 -21.32
C ILE A 516 30.35 57.11 -20.59
N ILE A 517 30.86 55.87 -20.58
CA ILE A 517 32.11 55.52 -19.86
C ILE A 517 33.36 55.85 -20.67
N PHE A 518 33.36 55.55 -21.97
CA PHE A 518 34.51 55.72 -22.87
C PHE A 518 34.31 56.87 -23.86
N GLY A 519 33.47 57.85 -23.51
CA GLY A 519 32.95 58.91 -24.38
C GLY A 519 33.95 59.86 -25.03
N HIS A 520 35.24 59.54 -25.01
CA HIS A 520 36.27 60.28 -25.73
C HIS A 520 37.07 59.44 -26.76
N TRP A 521 36.83 58.12 -26.89
CA TRP A 521 37.71 57.22 -27.66
C TRP A 521 37.05 56.32 -28.73
N VAL A 522 35.74 56.37 -28.95
CA VAL A 522 35.02 55.34 -29.75
C VAL A 522 34.35 55.89 -31.03
N GLU A 523 34.82 57.00 -31.60
CA GLU A 523 34.14 57.58 -32.77
C GLU A 523 34.55 57.01 -34.15
N GLU A 524 35.45 56.03 -34.25
CA GLU A 524 36.05 55.73 -35.57
C GLU A 524 35.86 54.33 -36.21
N GLN A 525 35.15 53.35 -35.64
CA GLN A 525 35.24 51.97 -36.21
C GLN A 525 33.96 51.15 -36.47
N PHE A 526 32.74 51.58 -36.20
CA PHE A 526 31.56 50.75 -36.53
C PHE A 526 30.47 51.48 -37.29
N GLY A 527 30.63 51.48 -38.62
CA GLY A 527 29.60 51.78 -39.60
C GLY A 527 28.40 50.85 -39.50
N GLY A 528 27.22 51.42 -39.73
CA GLY A 528 25.93 50.86 -39.38
C GLY A 528 25.56 49.56 -40.07
N VAL A 529 24.97 48.65 -39.29
CA VAL A 529 24.20 47.53 -39.81
C VAL A 529 22.71 47.80 -39.54
N ARG A 530 21.99 48.19 -40.59
CA ARG A 530 20.52 48.22 -40.61
C ARG A 530 19.98 46.79 -40.47
N ARG A 531 19.35 46.47 -39.35
CA ARG A 531 18.53 45.26 -39.20
C ARG A 531 17.18 45.48 -39.91
N LYS A 532 16.92 44.72 -40.96
CA LYS A 532 15.60 44.59 -41.59
C LYS A 532 14.60 44.06 -40.56
N GLY A 533 13.48 44.76 -40.40
CA GLY A 533 12.34 44.29 -39.63
C GLY A 533 11.72 43.06 -40.28
N THR A 534 11.54 42.01 -39.50
CA THR A 534 10.66 40.90 -39.83
C THR A 534 9.42 41.02 -38.96
N ASN A 535 8.33 41.49 -39.59
CA ASN A 535 6.98 41.31 -39.10
C ASN A 535 6.68 39.80 -39.13
N MET A 536 6.26 39.23 -38.01
CA MET A 536 5.47 38.00 -38.03
C MET A 536 4.48 37.96 -36.84
N PHE A 537 3.21 38.07 -37.25
CA PHE A 537 1.96 37.55 -36.66
C PHE A 537 1.33 38.22 -35.43
N LYS A 538 0.21 38.88 -35.72
CA LYS A 538 -0.98 39.02 -34.87
C LYS A 538 -1.67 37.68 -34.67
#